data_AF-A0A0N5AQD3-F1
#
_entry.id   AF-A0A0N5AQD3-F1
#
_cell.length_a   1.000
_cell.length_b   1.000
_cell.length_c   1.000
_cell.angle_alpha   90.00
_cell.angle_beta   90.00
_cell.angle_gamma   90.00
#
_symmetry.space_group_name_H-M   'P 1'
#
loop_
_entity.id
_entity.type
_entity.pdbx_description
1 polymer ?
#
loop_
_entity_poly.entity_id
_entity_poly.type
_entity_poly.pdbx_seq_one_letter_code
_entity_poly.pdbx_strand_id
1 'polypeptide(L)'
;MVMASLPGTNPYIRTDKNGRTCRSNIMIPVCKGHCLSKEYGTHKFPFRHQNSNICIQEGGYLDTVPMDECDEGADESIRTYKILRNSTCVCKK
;
A
#
# COMPACT_ATOMS: atom_id res chain seq x y z
N MET A 1 3.54 -7.96 -9.64
CA MET A 1 2.72 -7.61 -8.46
C MET A 1 2.59 -8.86 -7.60
N VAL A 2 2.64 -8.71 -6.29
CA VAL A 2 2.52 -9.85 -5.34
C VAL A 2 1.53 -9.44 -4.25
N MET A 3 0.69 -10.36 -3.77
CA MET A 3 -0.14 -10.09 -2.59
C MET A 3 0.70 -10.25 -1.33
N ALA A 4 0.66 -9.26 -0.45
CA ALA A 4 1.35 -9.29 0.84
C ALA A 4 0.41 -8.83 1.94
N SER A 5 0.58 -9.39 3.14
CA SER A 5 -0.10 -8.90 4.33
C SER A 5 0.31 -7.47 4.61
N LEU A 6 -0.63 -6.66 5.09
CA LEU A 6 -0.36 -5.28 5.47
C LEU A 6 0.78 -5.23 6.52
N PRO A 7 1.92 -4.57 6.25
CA PRO A 7 3.08 -4.63 7.12
C PRO A 7 2.78 -3.95 8.47
N GLY A 8 3.16 -4.60 9.57
CA GLY A 8 3.03 -4.07 10.94
C GLY A 8 1.60 -4.02 11.49
N THR A 9 0.60 -4.46 10.72
CA THR A 9 -0.82 -4.32 11.07
C THR A 9 -1.61 -5.58 10.71
N ASN A 10 -1.03 -6.75 10.98
CA ASN A 10 -1.69 -8.05 10.79
C ASN A 10 -1.88 -8.76 12.15
N PRO A 11 -3.12 -8.93 12.65
CA PRO A 11 -4.39 -8.53 12.04
C PRO A 11 -4.61 -7.02 12.06
N TYR A 12 -5.34 -6.50 11.08
CA TYR A 12 -5.74 -5.10 11.03
C TYR A 12 -6.98 -4.91 11.89
N ILE A 13 -6.88 -4.04 12.90
CA ILE A 13 -7.93 -3.84 13.91
C ILE A 13 -8.45 -2.40 13.80
N ARG A 14 -9.77 -2.24 13.68
CA ARG A 14 -10.46 -0.95 13.80
C ARG A 14 -11.43 -0.99 14.96
N THR A 15 -11.48 0.08 15.73
CA THR A 15 -12.36 0.24 16.89
C THR A 15 -13.31 1.40 16.68
N ASP A 16 -14.60 1.18 16.92
CA ASP A 16 -15.64 2.20 16.86
C ASP A 16 -15.70 3.04 18.15
N LYS A 17 -16.43 4.16 18.13
CA LYS A 17 -16.68 5.00 19.31
C LYS A 17 -17.34 4.23 20.47
N ASN A 18 -18.14 3.22 20.15
CA ASN A 18 -18.80 2.36 21.13
C ASN A 18 -17.90 1.21 21.65
N GLY A 19 -16.60 1.23 21.34
CA GLY A 19 -15.63 0.21 21.80
C GLY A 19 -15.70 -1.13 21.08
N ARG A 20 -16.55 -1.25 20.04
CA ARG A 20 -16.69 -2.45 19.20
C ARG A 20 -15.54 -2.52 18.21
N THR A 21 -15.05 -3.73 17.93
CA THR A 21 -13.88 -3.97 17.10
C THR A 21 -14.21 -4.79 15.85
N CYS A 22 -13.49 -4.49 14.78
CA CYS A 22 -13.41 -5.32 13.58
C CYS A 22 -11.96 -5.72 13.35
N ARG A 23 -11.74 -6.98 12.97
CA ARG A 23 -10.42 -7.58 12.69
C ARG A 23 -10.45 -8.25 11.31
N SER A 24 -9.40 -8.08 10.54
CA SER A 24 -9.26 -8.73 9.24
C SER A 24 -7.77 -8.90 8.89
N ASN A 25 -7.43 -10.01 8.26
CA ASN A 25 -6.09 -10.22 7.72
C ASN A 25 -6.03 -9.66 6.30
N ILE A 26 -5.63 -8.39 6.20
CA ILE A 26 -5.68 -7.67 4.93
C ILE A 26 -4.48 -8.05 4.06
N MET A 27 -4.79 -8.65 2.90
CA MET A 27 -3.83 -8.90 1.82
C MET A 27 -3.96 -7.80 0.77
N ILE A 28 -2.92 -6.97 0.63
CA ILE A 28 -2.87 -5.93 -0.40
C ILE A 28 -1.94 -6.34 -1.55
N PRO A 29 -2.26 -5.96 -2.79
CA PRO A 29 -1.30 -6.04 -3.87
C PRO A 29 -0.16 -5.03 -3.61
N VAL A 30 1.09 -5.49 -3.69
CA VAL A 30 2.28 -4.65 -3.57
C VAL A 30 3.18 -4.77 -4.80
N CYS A 31 3.91 -3.69 -5.09
CA CYS A 31 4.98 -3.73 -6.08
C CYS A 31 6.26 -4.25 -5.43
N LYS A 32 6.81 -5.31 -6.02
CA LYS A 32 8.07 -5.93 -5.61
C LYS A 32 8.87 -6.19 -6.86
N GLY A 33 10.08 -5.66 -6.91
CA GLY A 33 10.98 -5.75 -8.05
C GLY A 33 12.15 -4.78 -7.94
N HIS A 34 12.97 -4.73 -8.99
CA HIS A 34 14.12 -3.85 -9.09
C HIS A 34 13.93 -2.85 -10.21
N CYS A 35 14.38 -1.61 -10.00
CA CYS A 35 14.40 -0.56 -11.00
C CYS A 35 15.85 -0.12 -11.25
N LEU A 36 16.18 0.12 -12.52
CA LEU A 36 17.51 0.58 -12.90
C LEU A 36 17.68 2.04 -12.46
N SER A 37 18.58 2.29 -11.51
CA SER A 37 19.05 3.62 -11.14
C SER A 37 20.43 3.89 -11.74
N LYS A 38 20.78 5.17 -11.91
CA LYS A 38 22.09 5.58 -12.41
C LYS A 38 22.61 6.76 -11.62
N GLU A 39 23.89 6.76 -11.31
CA GLU A 39 24.59 7.88 -10.72
C GLU A 39 25.83 8.17 -11.58
N TYR A 40 26.06 9.44 -11.89
CA TYR A 40 27.27 9.86 -12.60
C TYR A 40 27.81 11.15 -11.98
N GLY A 41 29.13 11.20 -11.82
CA GLY A 41 29.85 12.40 -11.40
C GLY A 41 30.03 13.35 -12.57
N THR A 42 29.97 14.66 -12.32
CA THR A 42 30.33 15.66 -13.31
C THR A 42 31.32 16.66 -12.72
N HIS A 43 32.16 17.26 -13.56
CA HIS A 43 33.13 18.27 -13.13
C HIS A 43 32.51 19.67 -12.95
N LYS A 44 31.25 19.83 -13.34
CA LYS A 44 30.48 21.07 -13.21
C LYS A 44 29.52 20.93 -12.02
N PHE A 45 29.20 22.03 -11.36
CA PHE A 45 28.24 22.01 -10.26
C PHE A 45 26.81 21.77 -10.81
N PRO A 46 26.02 20.83 -10.25
CA PRO A 46 26.33 19.94 -9.13
C PRO A 46 27.25 18.79 -9.52
N PHE A 47 28.25 18.51 -8.66
CA PHE A 47 29.29 17.50 -8.92
C PHE A 47 28.75 16.05 -9.06
N ARG A 48 27.47 15.85 -8.77
CA ARG A 48 26.78 14.56 -8.83
C ARG A 48 25.41 14.72 -9.47
N HIS A 49 25.16 13.90 -10.49
CA HIS A 49 23.82 13.67 -11.03
C HIS A 49 23.35 12.27 -10.68
N GLN A 50 22.19 12.20 -10.02
CA GLN A 50 21.57 10.95 -9.59
C GLN A 50 20.20 10.81 -10.26
N ASN A 51 19.99 9.68 -10.93
CA ASN A 51 18.71 9.23 -11.43
C ASN A 51 18.27 8.01 -10.62
N SER A 52 17.52 8.26 -9.54
CA SER A 52 17.00 7.22 -8.67
C SER A 52 15.59 6.86 -9.13
N ASN A 53 15.42 5.66 -9.67
CA ASN A 53 14.09 5.14 -10.01
C ASN A 53 13.65 4.16 -8.93
N ILE A 54 12.41 4.32 -8.48
CA ILE A 54 11.75 3.45 -7.51
C ILE A 54 10.57 2.73 -8.16
N CYS A 55 10.26 1.54 -7.66
CA CYS A 55 9.13 0.73 -8.12
C CYS A 55 7.86 1.21 -7.41
N ILE A 56 6.93 1.79 -8.15
CA ILE A 56 5.68 2.34 -7.60
C ILE A 56 4.46 1.71 -8.27
N GLN A 57 3.31 1.81 -7.60
CA GLN A 57 2.01 1.50 -8.18
C GLN A 57 1.51 2.69 -8.99
N GLU A 58 1.11 2.45 -10.23
CA GLU A 58 0.51 3.45 -11.11
C GLU A 58 -0.83 2.95 -11.68
N GLY A 59 -1.81 3.85 -11.71
CA GLY A 59 -3.18 3.56 -12.10
C GLY A 59 -3.97 2.75 -11.06
N GLY A 60 -4.97 2.01 -11.54
CA GLY A 60 -5.89 1.24 -10.70
C GLY A 60 -7.06 2.06 -10.17
N TYR A 61 -7.88 1.42 -9.33
CA TYR A 61 -9.02 2.04 -8.66
C TYR A 61 -9.11 1.58 -7.20
N LEU A 62 -9.69 2.43 -6.36
CA LEU A 62 -9.94 2.10 -4.95
C LEU A 62 -11.18 1.23 -4.86
N ASP A 63 -10.98 -0.02 -4.45
CA ASP A 63 -12.02 -1.01 -4.22
C ASP A 63 -12.37 -1.08 -2.74
N THR A 64 -13.66 -1.20 -2.42
CA THR A 64 -14.14 -1.26 -1.03
C THR A 64 -14.37 -2.71 -0.64
N VAL A 65 -13.65 -3.19 0.37
CA VAL A 65 -13.67 -4.59 0.81
C VAL A 65 -14.20 -4.68 2.24
N PRO A 66 -15.11 -5.62 2.55
CA PRO A 66 -15.59 -5.86 3.91
C PRO A 66 -14.50 -6.49 4.78
N MET A 67 -14.54 -6.22 6.09
CA MET A 67 -13.71 -6.88 7.10
C MET A 67 -14.31 -8.26 7.45
N ASP A 68 -13.44 -9.22 7.77
CA ASP A 68 -13.84 -10.62 8.02
C ASP A 68 -14.60 -10.80 9.34
N GLU A 69 -14.06 -10.27 10.44
CA GLU A 69 -14.60 -10.49 11.79
C GLU A 69 -14.98 -9.15 12.43
N CYS A 70 -16.26 -8.94 12.73
CA CYS A 70 -16.76 -7.72 13.39
C CYS A 70 -17.70 -8.08 14.53
N ASP A 71 -17.60 -7.33 15.63
CA ASP A 71 -18.53 -7.45 16.76
C ASP A 71 -19.98 -7.09 16.36
N GLU A 72 -20.98 -7.71 17.00
CA GLU A 72 -22.39 -7.50 16.67
C GLU A 72 -22.82 -6.04 16.84
N GLY A 73 -23.33 -5.45 15.74
CA GLY A 73 -23.71 -4.05 15.64
C GLY A 73 -22.52 -3.07 15.65
N ALA A 74 -21.31 -3.50 15.30
CA ALA A 74 -20.23 -2.60 14.93
C ALA A 74 -20.70 -1.62 13.84
N ASP A 75 -20.25 -0.37 13.93
CA ASP A 75 -20.62 0.71 13.01
C ASP A 75 -20.20 0.40 11.56
N GLU A 76 -21.05 0.74 10.57
CA GLU A 76 -20.77 0.44 9.17
C GLU A 76 -19.48 1.10 8.65
N SER A 77 -19.06 2.23 9.24
CA SER A 77 -17.84 2.93 8.88
C SER A 77 -16.57 2.14 9.21
N ILE A 78 -16.62 1.21 10.17
CA ILE A 78 -15.48 0.35 10.53
C ILE A 78 -15.52 -1.03 9.86
N ARG A 79 -16.62 -1.39 9.20
CA ARG A 79 -16.80 -2.71 8.55
C ARG A 79 -16.11 -2.83 7.19
N THR A 80 -15.65 -1.73 6.61
CA THR A 80 -15.01 -1.75 5.30
C THR A 80 -13.67 -1.03 5.30
N TYR A 81 -12.82 -1.41 4.36
CA TYR A 81 -11.57 -0.72 4.07
C TYR A 81 -11.39 -0.60 2.55
N LYS A 82 -10.59 0.38 2.14
CA LYS A 82 -10.32 0.64 0.72
C LYS A 82 -8.93 0.14 0.36
N ILE A 83 -8.85 -0.62 -0.72
CA ILE A 83 -7.57 -1.09 -1.28
C ILE A 83 -7.44 -0.66 -2.73
N LEU A 84 -6.22 -0.37 -3.16
CA LEU A 84 -5.96 -0.12 -4.57
C LEU A 84 -5.90 -1.46 -5.32
N ARG A 85 -6.82 -1.68 -6.27
CA ARG A 85 -6.84 -2.85 -7.17
C ARG A 85 -6.48 -2.46 -8.59
N ASN A 86 -6.04 -3.45 -9.37
CA ASN A 86 -5.74 -3.34 -10.79
C ASN A 86 -4.70 -2.24 -11.13
N SER A 87 -3.80 -1.93 -10.20
CA SER A 87 -2.65 -1.07 -10.46
C SER A 87 -1.53 -1.84 -11.15
N THR A 88 -0.69 -1.13 -11.88
CA THR A 88 0.49 -1.70 -12.53
C THR A 88 1.76 -1.22 -11.82
N CYS A 89 2.81 -2.03 -11.87
CA CYS A 89 4.09 -1.65 -11.27
C CYS A 89 5.00 -1.04 -12.32
N VAL A 90 5.40 0.21 -12.10
CA VAL A 90 6.25 0.96 -13.02
C VAL A 90 7.47 1.51 -12.28
N CYS A 91 8.57 1.66 -13.00
CA CYS A 91 9.76 2.33 -12.49
C CYS A 91 9.64 3.82 -12.78
N LYS A 92 9.58 4.63 -11.72
CA LYS A 92 9.45 6.08 -11.82
C LYS A 92 10.45 6.76 -10.90
N LYS A 93 10.85 7.97 -11.27
CA LYS A 93 11.75 8.81 -10.47
C LYS A 93 11.01 9.44 -9.31
#